data_AF-A0AAE4DFW7-F1
#
_entry.id   AF-A0AAE4DFW7-F1
#
_cell.length_a   1.000
_cell.length_b   1.000
_cell.length_c   1.000
_cell.angle_alpha   90.00
_cell.angle_beta   90.00
_cell.angle_gamma   90.00
#
_symmetry.space_group_name_H-M   'P 1'
#
loop_
_entity.id
_entity.type
_entity.pdbx_description
1 polymer ?
#
loop_
_entity_poly.entity_id
_entity_poly.type
_entity_poly.pdbx_seq_one_letter_code
_entity_poly.pdbx_strand_id
1 'polypeptide(L)'
;TILVFSIAFGISIDDTIHYLAKYRQELKAHNWNVRIAAINSIRETGVSMIYTSIILFFGFSVFATSQFGGTQALGILVSITLLVAMVANLVLLPSLLLNLDKSITTKAFKEPFLQILDEEDANDYSNLQMKNEEDDSDQSSKT
;
A
#
# COMPACT_ATOMS: atom_id res chain seq x y z
N THR A 1 -6.55 26.84 -13.09
CA THR A 1 -6.34 26.26 -11.74
C THR A 1 -6.93 24.86 -11.62
N ILE A 2 -8.16 24.60 -12.09
CA ILE A 2 -8.78 23.25 -12.04
C ILE A 2 -7.87 22.17 -12.67
N LEU A 3 -7.32 22.41 -13.87
CA LEU A 3 -6.41 21.46 -14.53
C LEU A 3 -5.18 21.12 -13.68
N VAL A 4 -4.55 22.13 -13.07
CA VAL A 4 -3.37 21.93 -12.21
C VAL A 4 -3.73 21.07 -11.00
N PHE A 5 -4.88 21.38 -10.38
CA PHE A 5 -5.38 20.61 -9.25
C PHE A 5 -5.64 19.15 -9.63
N SER A 6 -6.33 18.89 -10.75
CA SER A 6 -6.62 17.52 -11.20
C SER A 6 -5.36 16.70 -11.45
N ILE A 7 -4.34 17.27 -12.11
CA ILE A 7 -3.07 16.59 -12.39
C ILE A 7 -2.32 16.30 -11.09
N ALA A 8 -2.14 17.32 -10.24
CA ALA A 8 -1.42 17.17 -8.99
C ALA A 8 -2.11 16.18 -8.05
N PHE A 9 -3.45 16.21 -7.98
CA PHE A 9 -4.23 15.28 -7.17
C PHE A 9 -4.10 13.84 -7.66
N GLY A 10 -4.15 13.61 -8.98
CA GLY A 10 -3.97 12.28 -9.56
C GLY A 10 -2.60 11.68 -9.23
N ILE A 11 -1.53 12.47 -9.41
CA ILE A 11 -0.15 12.03 -9.10
C ILE A 11 0.01 11.78 -7.59
N SER A 12 -0.51 12.67 -6.75
CA SER A 12 -0.42 12.53 -5.31
C SER A 12 -1.15 11.28 -4.79
N ILE A 13 -2.28 10.92 -5.41
CA ILE A 13 -3.00 9.68 -5.09
C ILE A 13 -2.20 8.46 -5.53
N ASP A 14 -1.61 8.48 -6.72
CA ASP A 14 -0.79 7.37 -7.23
C ASP A 14 0.37 7.05 -6.29
N ASP A 15 1.14 8.06 -5.89
CA ASP A 15 2.21 7.93 -4.91
C ASP A 15 1.69 7.37 -3.58
N THR A 16 0.53 7.85 -3.11
CA THR A 16 -0.09 7.35 -1.87
C THR A 16 -0.47 5.88 -1.97
N ILE A 17 -1.06 5.46 -3.09
CA ILE A 17 -1.45 4.06 -3.33
C ILE A 17 -0.20 3.17 -3.40
N HIS A 18 0.85 3.60 -4.10
CA HIS A 18 2.10 2.87 -4.21
C HIS A 18 2.74 2.64 -2.82
N TYR A 19 2.77 3.70 -2.00
CA TYR A 19 3.20 3.61 -0.61
C TYR A 19 2.34 2.63 0.19
N LEU A 20 1.02 2.80 0.14
CA LEU A 20 0.08 2.08 0.99
C LEU A 20 0.02 0.58 0.63
N ALA A 21 0.19 0.25 -0.65
CA ALA A 21 0.28 -1.13 -1.11
C ALA A 21 1.49 -1.85 -0.49
N LYS A 22 2.66 -1.20 -0.51
CA LYS A 22 3.88 -1.74 0.12
C LYS A 22 3.77 -1.78 1.65
N TYR A 23 3.20 -0.75 2.25
CA TYR A 23 2.89 -0.74 3.68
C TYR A 23 2.00 -1.89 4.11
N ARG A 24 0.96 -2.21 3.33
CA ARG A 24 0.11 -3.37 3.58
C ARG A 24 0.85 -4.69 3.43
N GLN A 25 1.76 -4.80 2.48
CA GLN A 25 2.59 -6.00 2.29
C GLN A 25 3.55 -6.19 3.48
N GLU A 26 4.24 -5.13 3.89
CA GLU A 26 5.16 -5.13 5.03
C GLU A 26 4.46 -5.44 6.35
N LEU A 27 3.24 -4.93 6.55
CA LEU A 27 2.40 -5.25 7.71
C LEU A 27 2.11 -6.75 7.84
N LYS A 28 1.77 -7.41 6.72
CA LYS A 28 1.52 -8.85 6.69
C LYS A 28 2.79 -9.65 6.97
N ALA A 29 3.94 -9.19 6.46
CA ALA A 29 5.22 -9.86 6.63
C ALA A 29 5.82 -9.73 8.05
N HIS A 30 5.53 -8.63 8.76
CA HIS A 30 6.14 -8.31 10.06
C HIS A 30 5.16 -8.37 11.25
N ASN A 31 4.23 -9.34 11.26
CA ASN A 31 3.26 -9.56 12.34
C ASN A 31 2.52 -8.28 12.78
N TRP A 32 2.05 -7.48 11.82
CA TRP A 32 1.26 -6.27 12.09
C TRP A 32 2.01 -5.16 12.86
N ASN A 33 3.34 -5.17 12.86
CA ASN A 33 4.12 -4.08 13.47
C ASN A 33 4.13 -2.84 12.56
N VAL A 34 3.23 -1.89 12.86
CA VAL A 34 3.06 -0.64 12.11
C VAL A 34 4.34 0.17 12.02
N ARG A 35 5.11 0.26 13.10
CA ARG A 35 6.35 1.06 13.11
C ARG A 35 7.38 0.51 12.13
N ILE A 36 7.61 -0.81 12.17
CA ILE A 36 8.59 -1.46 11.29
C ILE A 36 8.08 -1.41 9.85
N ALA A 37 6.80 -1.70 9.63
CA ALA A 37 6.20 -1.69 8.30
C ALA A 37 6.26 -0.30 7.65
N ALA A 38 5.97 0.78 8.38
CA ALA A 38 6.07 2.14 7.87
C ALA A 38 7.51 2.49 7.47
N ILE A 39 8.49 2.19 8.32
CA ILE A 39 9.91 2.49 8.04
C ILE A 39 10.41 1.70 6.82
N ASN A 40 10.12 0.40 6.75
CA ASN A 40 10.52 -0.43 5.62
C ASN A 40 9.86 0.04 4.31
N SER A 41 8.59 0.41 4.36
CA SER A 41 7.85 0.89 3.19
C SER A 41 8.41 2.18 2.65
N ILE A 42 8.72 3.17 3.52
CA ILE A 42 9.42 4.40 3.09
C ILE A 42 10.76 4.07 2.47
N ARG A 43 11.51 3.13 3.06
CA ARG A 43 12.87 2.82 2.60
C ARG A 43 12.87 2.19 1.21
N GLU A 44 11.89 1.36 0.90
CA GLU A 44 11.79 0.70 -0.40
C GLU A 44 11.10 1.59 -1.44
N THR A 45 9.98 2.23 -1.08
CA THR A 45 9.17 3.03 -2.03
C THR A 45 9.60 4.49 -2.15
N GLY A 46 10.23 5.06 -1.12
CA GLY A 46 10.61 6.47 -1.11
C GLY A 46 11.61 6.81 -2.21
N VAL A 47 12.54 5.91 -2.52
CA VAL A 47 13.47 6.07 -3.65
C VAL A 47 12.71 6.11 -4.98
N SER A 48 11.72 5.21 -5.15
CA SER A 48 10.86 5.16 -6.35
C SER A 48 10.07 6.47 -6.53
N MET A 49 9.44 6.98 -5.47
CA MET A 49 8.66 8.23 -5.50
C MET A 49 9.53 9.47 -5.77
N ILE A 50 10.77 9.49 -5.28
CA ILE A 50 11.70 10.59 -5.57
C ILE A 50 12.05 10.60 -7.07
N TYR A 51 12.28 9.43 -7.67
CA TYR A 51 12.57 9.35 -9.11
C TYR A 51 11.40 9.87 -9.96
N THR A 52 10.17 9.41 -9.69
CA THR A 52 8.99 9.87 -10.42
C THR A 52 8.80 11.38 -10.25
N SER A 53 8.97 11.90 -9.02
CA SER A 53 8.83 13.32 -8.72
C SER A 53 9.87 14.19 -9.44
N ILE A 54 11.13 13.74 -9.52
CA ILE A 54 12.19 14.45 -10.26
C ILE A 54 11.85 14.47 -11.76
N ILE A 55 11.45 13.33 -12.32
CA ILE A 55 11.08 13.24 -13.74
C ILE A 55 9.92 14.19 -14.06
N LEU A 56 8.88 14.20 -13.22
CA LEU A 56 7.72 15.06 -13.40
C LEU A 56 8.10 16.54 -13.21
N PHE A 57 8.91 16.87 -12.20
CA PHE A 57 9.38 18.23 -11.98
C PHE A 57 10.07 18.80 -13.22
N PHE A 58 11.03 18.07 -13.78
CA PHE A 58 11.70 18.50 -15.02
C PHE A 58 10.75 18.51 -16.23
N GLY A 59 9.85 17.52 -16.34
CA GLY A 59 8.84 17.47 -17.41
C GLY A 59 7.92 18.70 -17.42
N PHE A 60 7.42 19.12 -16.26
CA PHE A 60 6.58 20.31 -16.14
C PHE A 60 7.39 21.62 -16.13
N SER A 61 8.66 21.58 -15.74
CA SER A 61 9.56 22.74 -15.76
C SER A 61 9.82 23.23 -17.20
N VAL A 62 9.85 22.33 -18.19
CA VAL A 62 9.94 22.71 -19.62
C VAL A 62 8.75 23.60 -20.05
N PHE A 63 7.56 23.42 -19.46
CA PHE A 63 6.43 24.30 -19.78
C PHE A 63 6.61 25.73 -19.25
N ALA A 64 7.45 25.95 -18.24
CA ALA A 64 7.77 27.29 -17.75
C ALA A 64 8.56 28.12 -18.78
N THR A 65 9.27 27.49 -19.72
CA THR A 65 10.01 28.18 -20.79
C THR A 65 9.13 28.53 -22.00
N SER A 66 7.83 28.26 -21.94
CA SER A 66 6.90 28.56 -23.02
C SER A 66 6.66 30.08 -23.16
N GLN A 67 6.51 30.55 -24.41
CA GLN A 67 6.11 31.93 -24.72
C GLN A 67 4.61 32.21 -24.49
N PHE A 68 3.80 31.17 -24.28
CA PHE A 68 2.38 31.33 -23.97
C PHE A 68 2.17 31.45 -22.46
N GLY A 69 1.74 32.61 -21.98
CA GLY A 69 1.61 32.92 -20.55
C GLY A 69 0.74 31.94 -19.75
N GLY A 70 -0.30 31.37 -20.37
CA GLY A 70 -1.13 30.34 -19.72
C GLY A 70 -0.38 29.04 -19.43
N THR A 71 0.46 28.59 -20.36
CA THR A 71 1.27 27.37 -20.23
C THR A 71 2.45 27.59 -19.29
N GLN A 72 3.06 28.78 -19.33
CA GLN A 72 4.11 29.17 -18.39
C GLN A 72 3.61 29.15 -16.94
N ALA A 73 2.48 29.82 -16.67
CA ALA A 73 1.88 29.84 -15.34
C ALA A 73 1.51 28.43 -14.88
N LEU A 74 0.99 27.59 -15.78
CA LEU A 74 0.69 26.19 -15.48
C LEU A 74 1.94 25.39 -15.12
N GLY A 75 3.02 25.49 -15.90
CA GLY A 75 4.26 24.75 -15.64
C GLY A 75 4.89 25.08 -14.29
N ILE A 76 4.93 26.36 -13.93
CA ILE A 76 5.45 26.81 -12.64
C ILE A 76 4.55 26.33 -11.49
N LEU A 77 3.23 26.46 -11.63
CA LEU A 77 2.30 26.06 -10.56
C LEU A 77 2.33 24.54 -10.32
N VAL A 78 2.34 23.74 -11.39
CA VAL A 78 2.37 22.27 -11.30
C VAL A 78 3.67 21.79 -10.68
N SER A 79 4.82 22.29 -11.14
CA SER A 79 6.13 21.87 -10.62
C SER A 79 6.30 22.13 -9.12
N ILE A 80 5.87 23.30 -8.63
CA ILE A 80 5.87 23.61 -7.19
C ILE A 80 4.90 22.69 -6.43
N THR A 81 3.68 22.51 -6.96
CA THR A 81 2.66 21.68 -6.31
C THR A 81 3.13 20.23 -6.17
N LEU A 82 3.78 19.68 -7.20
CA LEU A 82 4.33 18.33 -7.17
C LEU A 82 5.45 18.17 -6.14
N LEU A 83 6.32 19.17 -6.03
CA LEU A 83 7.39 19.15 -5.03
C LEU A 83 6.82 19.13 -3.60
N VAL A 84 5.78 19.93 -3.35
CA VAL A 84 5.05 19.91 -2.07
C VAL A 84 4.33 18.58 -1.85
N ALA A 85 3.67 18.04 -2.88
CA ALA A 85 2.97 16.76 -2.80
C ALA A 85 3.91 15.59 -2.48
N MET A 86 5.09 15.53 -3.12
CA MET A 86 6.11 14.53 -2.82
C MET A 86 6.54 14.58 -1.35
N VAL A 87 6.86 15.78 -0.84
CA VAL A 87 7.27 15.94 0.56
C VAL A 87 6.13 15.55 1.51
N ALA A 88 4.89 15.92 1.18
CA ALA A 88 3.72 15.52 1.94
C ALA A 88 3.56 13.98 1.95
N ASN A 89 3.66 13.32 0.80
CA ASN A 89 3.55 11.86 0.73
C ASN A 89 4.67 11.14 1.50
N LEU A 90 5.90 11.65 1.48
CA LEU A 90 7.02 11.03 2.20
C LEU A 90 7.01 11.30 3.71
N VAL A 91 6.46 12.43 4.17
CA VAL A 91 6.53 12.84 5.58
C VAL A 91 5.18 12.75 6.28
N LEU A 92 4.14 13.33 5.68
CA LEU A 92 2.80 13.38 6.24
C LEU A 92 2.19 11.99 6.30
N LEU A 93 2.32 11.20 5.23
CA LEU A 93 1.70 9.88 5.12
C LEU A 93 2.20 8.90 6.19
N PRO A 94 3.52 8.68 6.40
CA PRO A 94 3.98 7.80 7.47
C PRO A 94 3.69 8.36 8.87
N SER A 95 3.77 9.68 9.06
CA SER A 95 3.40 10.31 10.33
C SER A 95 1.92 10.08 10.67
N LEU A 96 1.05 10.16 9.66
CA LEU A 96 -0.38 9.90 9.79
C LEU A 96 -0.61 8.43 10.15
N LEU A 97 0.03 7.50 9.45
CA LEU A 97 -0.11 6.06 9.73
C LEU A 97 0.37 5.68 11.13
N LEU A 98 1.50 6.25 11.59
CA LEU A 98 2.02 6.03 12.94
C LEU A 98 1.11 6.60 14.04
N ASN A 99 0.47 7.76 13.81
CA ASN A 99 -0.47 8.33 14.76
C ASN A 99 -1.83 7.63 14.73
N LEU A 100 -2.28 7.20 13.55
CA LEU A 100 -3.55 6.48 13.39
C LEU A 100 -3.49 5.10 14.04
N ASP A 101 -2.32 4.45 14.03
CA ASP A 101 -2.08 3.21 14.78
C ASP A 101 -2.42 3.37 16.26
N LYS A 102 -1.94 4.46 16.85
CA LYS A 102 -2.20 4.82 18.24
C LYS A 102 -3.68 5.07 18.55
N SER A 103 -4.51 5.37 17.54
CA SER A 103 -5.92 5.75 17.72
C SER A 103 -6.92 4.71 17.21
N ILE A 104 -6.60 3.86 16.21
CA ILE A 104 -7.59 3.02 15.50
C ILE A 104 -7.07 1.60 15.12
N THR A 105 -5.77 1.30 15.14
CA THR A 105 -5.24 0.01 14.63
C THR A 105 -5.16 -1.07 15.72
N THR A 106 -6.31 -1.66 16.03
CA THR A 106 -6.36 -3.04 16.56
C THR A 106 -7.44 -3.90 15.90
N LYS A 107 -8.36 -3.34 15.09
CA LYS A 107 -9.50 -4.12 14.57
C LYS A 107 -9.73 -4.08 13.05
N ALA A 108 -9.47 -2.97 12.36
CA ALA A 108 -9.90 -2.84 10.95
C ALA A 108 -8.99 -3.52 9.92
N PHE A 109 -7.71 -3.75 10.25
CA PHE A 109 -6.74 -4.33 9.31
C PHE A 109 -6.51 -5.83 9.57
N LYS A 110 -6.82 -6.33 10.78
CA LYS A 110 -6.53 -7.70 11.22
C LYS A 110 -7.25 -8.79 10.41
N GLU A 111 -8.35 -8.47 9.74
CA GLU A 111 -9.08 -9.45 8.93
C GLU A 111 -9.36 -8.93 7.51
N PRO A 112 -8.47 -9.20 6.54
CA PRO A 112 -8.95 -9.37 5.18
C PRO A 112 -9.84 -10.63 5.17
N PHE A 113 -11.15 -10.43 4.99
CA PHE A 113 -12.21 -11.44 4.85
C PHE A 113 -11.95 -12.54 3.77
N LEU A 114 -10.81 -12.51 3.06
CA LEU A 114 -10.38 -13.54 2.13
C LEU A 114 -9.12 -14.26 2.62
N GLN A 115 -9.27 -15.00 3.73
CA GLN A 115 -8.39 -16.10 4.10
C GLN A 115 -9.20 -17.39 4.35
N ILE A 116 -10.38 -17.48 3.72
CA ILE A 116 -11.27 -18.66 3.83
C ILE A 116 -10.94 -19.72 2.77
N LEU A 117 -10.01 -19.46 1.84
CA LEU A 117 -9.84 -20.27 0.62
C LEU A 117 -8.43 -20.84 0.40
N ASP A 118 -7.52 -20.82 1.38
CA ASP A 118 -6.25 -21.54 1.22
C ASP A 118 -5.68 -22.03 2.57
N GLU A 119 -5.72 -23.35 2.72
CA GLU A 119 -4.80 -24.21 3.49
C GLU A 119 -5.10 -24.67 4.94
N GLU A 120 -6.08 -24.14 5.68
CA GLU A 120 -6.41 -24.73 7.01
C GLU A 120 -7.46 -25.87 6.95
N ASP A 121 -8.41 -25.83 6.03
CA ASP A 121 -9.46 -26.86 5.95
C ASP A 121 -8.96 -28.18 5.33
N ALA A 122 -7.92 -28.16 4.49
CA ALA A 122 -7.44 -29.37 3.80
C ALA A 122 -6.79 -30.39 4.76
N ASN A 123 -6.25 -29.92 5.89
CA ASN A 123 -5.63 -30.78 6.89
C ASN A 123 -6.65 -31.39 7.86
N ASP A 124 -7.85 -30.82 7.99
CA ASP A 124 -8.89 -31.37 8.85
C ASP A 124 -9.64 -32.51 8.14
N TYR A 125 -9.92 -32.38 6.84
CA TYR A 125 -10.55 -33.45 6.05
C TYR A 125 -9.67 -34.70 5.89
N SER A 126 -8.34 -34.55 5.84
CA SER A 126 -7.42 -35.70 5.76
C SER A 126 -7.38 -36.45 7.10
N ASN A 127 -7.35 -35.74 8.23
CA ASN A 127 -7.38 -36.36 9.55
C ASN A 127 -8.72 -37.03 9.87
N LEU A 128 -9.84 -36.48 9.37
CA LEU A 128 -11.17 -37.08 9.51
C LEU A 128 -11.34 -38.36 8.66
N GLN A 129 -10.74 -38.42 7.46
CA GLN A 129 -10.77 -39.64 6.64
C GLN A 129 -9.92 -40.77 7.23
N MET A 130 -8.74 -40.45 7.77
CA MET A 130 -7.86 -41.43 8.43
C MET A 130 -8.51 -42.01 9.71
N LYS A 131 -9.31 -41.23 10.43
CA LYS A 131 -10.01 -41.68 11.64
C LYS A 131 -11.16 -42.65 11.33
N ASN A 132 -11.89 -42.41 10.23
CA ASN A 132 -13.03 -43.23 9.84
C ASN A 132 -12.59 -44.57 9.23
N GLU A 133 -11.46 -44.63 8.52
CA GLU A 133 -10.92 -45.90 7.99
C GLU A 133 -10.37 -46.81 9.10
N GLU A 134 -9.81 -46.24 10.18
CA GLU A 134 -9.36 -47.04 11.34
C GLU A 134 -10.53 -47.65 12.12
N ASP A 135 -11.61 -46.90 12.36
CA ASP A 135 -12.78 -47.38 13.12
C ASP A 135 -13.58 -48.49 12.39
N ASP A 136 -13.64 -48.48 11.05
CA ASP A 136 -14.30 -49.55 10.27
C ASP A 136 -13.46 -50.84 10.20
N SER A 137 -12.14 -50.75 10.31
CA SER A 137 -11.24 -51.92 10.26
C SER A 137 -11.30 -52.79 11.53
N ASP A 138 -11.56 -52.18 12.70
CA ASP A 138 -11.68 -52.88 13.98
C ASP A 138 -13.04 -53.56 14.17
N GLN A 139 -14.07 -53.12 13.45
CA GLN A 139 -15.42 -53.68 13.57
C GLN A 139 -15.63 -54.94 12.70
N SER A 140 -14.85 -55.10 11.61
CA SER A 140 -14.91 -56.29 10.75
C SER A 140 -14.24 -57.53 11.36
N SER A 141 -13.32 -57.39 12.32
CA SER A 141 -12.61 -58.52 12.92
C SER A 141 -13.36 -59.26 14.05
N LYS A 142 -14.56 -58.81 14.45
CA LYS A 142 -15.32 -59.35 15.61
C LYS A 142 -16.64 -60.04 15.29
N THR A 143 -16.93 -60.35 14.03
CA THR A 143 -18.06 -61.23 13.64
C THR A 143 -17.51 -62.48 12.95
#